data_AF-A0A6L5Y1G6-F1
#
_entry.id   AF-A0A6L5Y1G6-F1
#
_cell.length_a   1.000
_cell.length_b   1.000
_cell.length_c   1.000
_cell.angle_alpha   90.00
_cell.angle_beta   90.00
_cell.angle_gamma   90.00
#
_symmetry.space_group_name_H-M   'P 1'
#
loop_
_entity.id
_entity.type
_entity.pdbx_description
1 polymer ?
#
loop_
_entity_poly.entity_id
_entity_poly.type
_entity_poly.pdbx_seq_one_letter_code
_entity_poly.pdbx_strand_id
1 'polypeptide(L)'
;MRKIKVAIVDTGFDTKCEYLSNVKTEGFGIRWEDGLVITKNYDDYNGHGTACASVIYRECNEVELFVVNAMGKVGKANSLIIEHVLKILQKKDVDIINMSFAMPQVLDNEIYNLCEELKKENKILVAADSNIKNKKGFPACFNNVYGVQGKELEYGKIFEYDMSKEIQCLVNNIPMMCADLYDRFQLLQPNNSIATAKFTGILCDIIYHNNIKRKDYGKIPDILCLYKTKRNEKVKRYQVCNEWYVSNDNALLRKIYELLHTKVNLYKPSDLLCDFELLSSRGSVKFDMAYQILSYLSLQLNIQIDYMEISRYDLITLGTLTKMFERYAR
;
A
#
# COMPACT_ATOMS: atom_id res chain seq x y z
N MET A 1 -24.96 -2.57 -1.14
CA MET A 1 -24.56 -1.97 0.16
C MET A 1 -23.90 -0.62 -0.11
N ARG A 2 -23.75 0.27 0.87
CA ARG A 2 -23.11 1.59 0.62
C ARG A 2 -21.60 1.40 0.51
N LYS A 3 -20.98 1.98 -0.52
CA LYS A 3 -19.51 2.03 -0.64
C LYS A 3 -18.89 2.81 0.52
N ILE A 4 -17.70 2.39 0.93
CA ILE A 4 -16.97 3.03 2.03
C ILE A 4 -16.21 4.24 1.48
N LYS A 5 -16.41 5.43 2.09
CA LYS A 5 -15.75 6.66 1.65
C LYS A 5 -14.44 6.83 2.40
N VAL A 6 -13.31 6.78 1.69
CA VAL A 6 -11.98 6.88 2.29
C VAL A 6 -11.33 8.20 1.90
N ALA A 7 -11.04 9.05 2.88
CA ALA A 7 -10.17 10.19 2.69
C ALA A 7 -8.70 9.73 2.67
N ILE A 8 -7.94 10.12 1.64
CA ILE A 8 -6.50 9.86 1.55
C ILE A 8 -5.78 11.19 1.67
N VAL A 9 -5.05 11.38 2.77
CA VAL A 9 -4.25 12.59 3.00
C VAL A 9 -2.80 12.29 2.63
N ASP A 10 -2.40 12.68 1.43
CA ASP A 10 -1.12 12.28 0.83
C ASP A 10 -0.66 13.30 -0.26
N THR A 11 0.00 12.81 -1.30
CA THR A 11 0.63 13.55 -2.40
C THR A 11 -0.29 13.80 -3.60
N GLY A 12 -1.51 13.25 -3.58
CA GLY A 12 -2.53 13.42 -4.61
C GLY A 12 -3.03 12.09 -5.17
N PHE A 13 -3.67 12.15 -6.33
CA PHE A 13 -4.13 10.98 -7.09
C PHE A 13 -3.94 11.19 -8.60
N ASP A 14 -3.37 10.20 -9.29
CA ASP A 14 -3.30 10.19 -10.74
C ASP A 14 -4.64 9.73 -11.34
N THR A 15 -5.41 10.69 -11.88
CA THR A 15 -6.69 10.43 -12.53
C THR A 15 -6.60 9.61 -13.81
N LYS A 16 -5.38 9.39 -14.33
CA LYS A 16 -5.12 8.57 -15.52
C LYS A 16 -4.76 7.12 -15.20
N CYS A 17 -4.68 6.75 -13.91
CA CYS A 17 -4.41 5.36 -13.52
C CYS A 17 -5.57 4.44 -13.92
N GLU A 18 -5.35 3.55 -14.90
CA GLU A 18 -6.40 2.69 -15.46
C GLU A 18 -6.91 1.68 -14.42
N TYR A 19 -6.02 1.18 -13.55
CA TYR A 19 -6.38 0.29 -12.45
C TYR A 19 -7.44 0.89 -11.50
N LEU A 20 -7.50 2.23 -11.40
CA LEU A 20 -8.42 2.96 -10.54
C LEU A 20 -9.53 3.69 -11.32
N SER A 21 -9.67 3.43 -12.62
CA SER A 21 -10.64 4.09 -13.52
C SER A 21 -12.11 3.94 -13.07
N ASN A 22 -12.46 2.83 -12.41
CA ASN A 22 -13.81 2.55 -11.93
C ASN A 22 -14.10 3.12 -10.54
N VAL A 23 -13.13 3.79 -9.91
CA VAL A 23 -13.26 4.36 -8.58
C VAL A 23 -13.75 5.79 -8.69
N LYS A 24 -14.86 6.09 -8.01
CA LYS A 24 -15.30 7.47 -7.87
C LYS A 24 -14.30 8.23 -7.00
N THR A 25 -13.74 9.30 -7.53
CA THR A 25 -12.83 10.18 -6.83
C THR A 25 -13.35 11.61 -6.76
N GLU A 26 -13.11 12.26 -5.64
CA GLU A 26 -13.26 13.71 -5.46
C GLU A 26 -12.13 14.19 -4.56
N GLY A 27 -11.79 15.48 -4.55
CA GLY A 27 -10.66 15.92 -3.75
C GLY A 27 -10.34 17.39 -3.83
N PHE A 28 -9.28 17.78 -3.11
CA PHE A 28 -8.68 19.11 -3.17
C PHE A 28 -7.19 19.05 -2.88
N GLY A 29 -6.47 20.07 -3.33
CA GLY A 29 -5.08 20.30 -2.96
C GLY A 29 -4.96 21.44 -1.96
N ILE A 30 -4.00 21.33 -1.05
CA ILE A 30 -3.73 22.34 -0.02
C ILE A 30 -2.22 22.49 0.16
N ARG A 31 -1.76 23.74 0.19
CA ARG A 31 -0.33 24.07 0.28
C ARG A 31 -0.10 25.42 0.93
N TRP A 32 1.16 25.70 1.27
CA TRP A 32 1.59 26.97 1.82
C TRP A 32 2.34 27.78 0.76
N GLU A 33 1.75 28.90 0.32
CA GLU A 33 2.30 29.85 -0.64
C GLU A 33 2.03 31.26 -0.11
N ASP A 34 2.93 31.79 0.74
CA ASP A 34 2.74 33.06 1.47
C ASP A 34 1.43 33.13 2.29
N GLY A 35 0.88 31.96 2.61
CA GLY A 35 -0.42 31.77 3.21
C GLY A 35 -1.01 30.41 2.81
N LEU A 36 -2.16 30.06 3.41
CA LEU A 36 -2.84 28.81 3.09
C LEU A 36 -3.61 28.93 1.77
N VAL A 37 -3.28 28.07 0.81
CA VAL A 37 -3.96 28.01 -0.49
C VAL A 37 -4.66 26.66 -0.64
N ILE A 38 -5.97 26.70 -0.93
CA ILE A 38 -6.79 25.51 -1.24
C ILE A 38 -7.21 25.57 -2.70
N THR A 39 -7.04 24.47 -3.43
CA THR A 39 -7.36 24.34 -4.86
C THR A 39 -8.20 23.11 -5.13
N LYS A 40 -8.95 23.10 -6.25
CA LYS A 40 -9.63 21.91 -6.74
C LYS A 40 -8.69 20.88 -7.36
N ASN A 41 -7.43 21.24 -7.65
CA ASN A 41 -6.44 20.31 -8.17
C ASN A 41 -5.91 19.42 -7.04
N TYR A 42 -6.08 18.11 -7.17
CA TYR A 42 -5.55 17.08 -6.27
C TYR A 42 -4.69 16.04 -7.01
N ASP A 43 -4.17 16.39 -8.19
CA ASP A 43 -3.31 15.53 -9.00
C ASP A 43 -2.07 15.09 -8.22
N ASP A 44 -1.65 13.85 -8.46
CA ASP A 44 -0.39 13.32 -7.93
C ASP A 44 0.78 13.65 -8.86
N TYR A 45 1.86 14.19 -8.29
CA TYR A 45 3.14 14.40 -8.99
C TYR A 45 4.30 13.70 -8.29
N ASN A 46 4.02 12.90 -7.26
CA ASN A 46 4.98 12.13 -6.49
C ASN A 46 4.83 10.61 -6.74
N GLY A 47 3.59 10.12 -6.85
CA GLY A 47 3.22 8.72 -7.04
C GLY A 47 2.79 8.01 -5.77
N HIS A 48 3.17 8.52 -4.59
CA HIS A 48 2.91 7.86 -3.31
C HIS A 48 1.41 7.80 -2.94
N GLY A 49 0.65 8.85 -3.25
CA GLY A 49 -0.79 8.92 -2.98
C GLY A 49 -1.56 7.96 -3.89
N THR A 50 -1.18 7.90 -5.16
CA THR A 50 -1.70 6.93 -6.14
C THR A 50 -1.37 5.49 -5.73
N ALA A 51 -0.14 5.24 -5.25
CA ALA A 51 0.24 3.93 -4.72
C ALA A 51 -0.65 3.53 -3.53
N CYS A 52 -0.86 4.41 -2.56
CA CYS A 52 -1.73 4.14 -1.41
C CYS A 52 -3.18 3.88 -1.85
N ALA A 53 -3.72 4.67 -2.78
CA ALA A 53 -5.06 4.47 -3.34
C ALA A 53 -5.20 3.09 -4.00
N SER A 54 -4.21 2.66 -4.79
CA SER A 54 -4.21 1.35 -5.44
C SER A 54 -4.21 0.18 -4.45
N VAL A 55 -3.48 0.33 -3.34
CA VAL A 55 -3.43 -0.68 -2.28
C VAL A 55 -4.74 -0.76 -1.52
N ILE A 56 -5.36 0.36 -1.17
CA ILE A 56 -6.69 0.38 -0.53
C ILE A 56 -7.71 -0.32 -1.44
N TYR A 57 -7.73 0.04 -2.72
CA TYR A 57 -8.67 -0.51 -3.70
C TYR A 57 -8.47 -2.02 -3.93
N ARG A 58 -7.22 -2.50 -3.92
CA ARG A 58 -6.91 -3.94 -4.04
C ARG A 58 -7.54 -4.75 -2.91
N GLU A 59 -7.47 -4.25 -1.67
CA GLU A 59 -8.04 -4.97 -0.52
C GLU A 59 -9.58 -4.83 -0.43
N CYS A 60 -10.13 -3.71 -0.92
CA CYS A 60 -11.58 -3.49 -1.01
C CYS A 60 -11.94 -2.62 -2.22
N ASN A 61 -12.60 -3.20 -3.22
CA ASN A 61 -13.05 -2.49 -4.43
C ASN A 61 -14.38 -1.73 -4.25
N GLU A 62 -15.03 -1.88 -3.10
CA GLU A 62 -16.31 -1.24 -2.75
C GLU A 62 -16.09 0.09 -2.01
N VAL A 63 -15.21 0.93 -2.57
CA VAL A 63 -14.80 2.22 -1.99
C VAL A 63 -15.06 3.39 -2.93
N GLU A 64 -15.20 4.57 -2.35
CA GLU A 64 -15.07 5.89 -3.01
C GLU A 64 -13.91 6.63 -2.34
N LEU A 65 -13.14 7.42 -3.10
CA LEU A 65 -11.95 8.09 -2.57
C LEU A 65 -12.13 9.60 -2.51
N PHE A 66 -11.85 10.17 -1.34
CA PHE A 66 -11.75 11.62 -1.11
C PHE A 66 -10.26 11.99 -0.99
N VAL A 67 -9.65 12.49 -2.06
CA VAL A 67 -8.21 12.71 -2.14
C VAL A 67 -7.87 14.11 -1.62
N VAL A 68 -6.91 14.18 -0.71
CA VAL A 68 -6.34 15.43 -0.22
C VAL A 68 -4.86 15.46 -0.58
N ASN A 69 -4.50 16.27 -1.59
CA ASN A 69 -3.09 16.55 -1.88
C ASN A 69 -2.57 17.58 -0.88
N ALA A 70 -1.98 17.10 0.22
CA ALA A 70 -1.42 17.93 1.28
C ALA A 70 0.12 18.02 1.23
N MET A 71 0.77 17.14 0.47
CA MET A 71 2.22 16.96 0.48
C MET A 71 2.91 17.35 -0.83
N GLY A 72 2.13 17.53 -1.90
CA GLY A 72 2.60 17.88 -3.23
C GLY A 72 3.67 16.95 -3.79
N LYS A 73 4.42 17.44 -4.78
CA LYS A 73 5.47 16.68 -5.47
C LYS A 73 6.60 16.19 -4.55
N VAL A 74 6.86 16.89 -3.45
CA VAL A 74 8.00 16.60 -2.55
C VAL A 74 7.67 15.49 -1.54
N GLY A 75 6.39 15.21 -1.29
CA GLY A 75 6.01 14.22 -0.27
C GLY A 75 6.19 14.74 1.16
N LYS A 76 6.08 16.05 1.37
CA LYS A 76 6.23 16.69 2.69
C LYS A 76 5.14 17.73 2.92
N ALA A 77 4.61 17.76 4.13
CA ALA A 77 3.65 18.75 4.59
C ALA A 77 4.13 19.39 5.91
N ASN A 78 3.73 20.64 6.13
CA ASN A 78 3.81 21.29 7.43
C ASN A 78 2.66 20.77 8.32
N SER A 79 2.88 20.63 9.63
CA SER A 79 1.84 20.26 10.59
C SER A 79 0.61 21.17 10.54
N LEU A 80 0.79 22.47 10.26
CA LEU A 80 -0.33 23.42 10.06
C LEU A 80 -1.21 23.05 8.86
N ILE A 81 -0.63 22.51 7.78
CA ILE A 81 -1.41 22.01 6.64
C ILE A 81 -2.25 20.82 7.10
N ILE A 82 -1.66 19.88 7.83
CA ILE A 82 -2.36 18.70 8.35
C ILE A 82 -3.52 19.10 9.28
N GLU A 83 -3.31 20.07 10.16
CA GLU A 83 -4.35 20.62 11.03
C GLU A 83 -5.55 21.16 10.21
N HIS A 84 -5.28 21.98 9.19
CA HIS A 84 -6.32 22.52 8.31
C HIS A 84 -7.04 21.41 7.53
N VAL A 85 -6.31 20.38 7.08
CA VAL A 85 -6.91 19.21 6.43
C VAL A 85 -7.89 18.51 7.36
N LEU A 86 -7.50 18.22 8.60
CA LEU A 86 -8.37 17.56 9.57
C LEU A 86 -9.63 18.40 9.86
N LYS A 87 -9.48 19.73 10.01
CA LYS A 87 -10.61 20.68 10.15
C LYS A 87 -11.56 20.67 8.94
N ILE A 88 -11.04 20.52 7.72
CA ILE A 88 -11.87 20.39 6.52
C ILE A 88 -12.58 19.03 6.51
N LEU A 89 -11.87 17.95 6.84
CA LEU A 89 -12.42 16.58 6.87
C LEU A 89 -13.48 16.37 7.95
N GLN A 90 -13.51 17.17 9.02
CA GLN A 90 -14.65 17.23 9.95
C GLN A 90 -15.97 17.54 9.23
N LYS A 91 -15.94 18.42 8.23
CA LYS A 91 -17.12 18.83 7.47
C LYS A 91 -17.41 17.92 6.27
N LYS A 92 -16.59 16.90 6.02
CA LYS A 92 -16.74 15.97 4.90
C LYS A 92 -17.35 14.65 5.34
N ASP A 93 -18.19 14.11 4.47
CA ASP A 93 -18.81 12.80 4.65
C ASP A 93 -17.83 11.68 4.25
N VAL A 94 -16.88 11.36 5.14
CA VAL A 94 -15.87 10.30 4.92
C VAL A 94 -15.84 9.32 6.08
N ASP A 95 -15.84 8.02 5.79
CA ASP A 95 -15.86 6.96 6.81
C ASP A 95 -14.50 6.77 7.47
N ILE A 96 -13.46 6.74 6.65
CA ILE A 96 -12.09 6.49 7.08
C ILE A 96 -11.20 7.60 6.56
N ILE A 97 -10.24 8.06 7.38
CA ILE A 97 -9.18 8.98 7.00
C ILE A 97 -7.86 8.23 7.10
N ASN A 98 -7.26 7.98 5.95
CA ASN A 98 -5.97 7.33 5.80
C ASN A 98 -4.85 8.37 5.77
N MET A 99 -3.97 8.31 6.77
CA MET A 99 -2.80 9.16 6.93
C MET A 99 -1.53 8.32 6.78
N SER A 100 -1.15 8.05 5.53
CA SER A 100 0.04 7.27 5.17
C SER A 100 1.35 8.06 5.35
N PHE A 101 1.46 8.80 6.46
CA PHE A 101 2.59 9.62 6.84
C PHE A 101 2.79 9.60 8.36
N ALA A 102 3.98 10.02 8.79
CA ALA A 102 4.32 10.18 10.19
C ALA A 102 5.00 11.54 10.41
N MET A 103 4.46 12.34 11.32
CA MET A 103 5.15 13.52 11.85
C MET A 103 6.08 13.07 12.99
N PRO A 104 7.33 13.56 13.02
CA PRO A 104 8.30 13.16 14.06
C PRO A 104 7.97 13.78 15.42
N GLN A 105 7.18 14.84 15.44
CA GLN A 105 6.79 15.59 16.62
C GLN A 105 5.46 16.29 16.36
N VAL A 106 4.73 16.58 17.43
CA VAL A 106 3.56 17.46 17.41
C VAL A 106 3.92 18.66 18.28
N LEU A 107 3.64 19.87 17.79
CA LEU A 107 4.01 21.11 18.48
C LEU A 107 3.08 21.40 19.66
N ASP A 108 1.84 20.95 19.58
CA ASP A 108 0.77 21.15 20.56
C ASP A 108 -0.22 19.97 20.55
N ASN A 109 -1.33 20.12 21.28
CA ASN A 109 -2.39 19.10 21.35
C ASN A 109 -3.47 19.27 20.27
N GLU A 110 -3.37 20.23 19.35
CA GLU A 110 -4.45 20.55 18.40
C GLU A 110 -4.76 19.37 17.48
N ILE A 111 -3.73 18.74 16.91
CA ILE A 111 -3.92 17.56 16.05
C ILE A 111 -4.53 16.40 16.84
N TYR A 112 -4.14 16.21 18.10
CA TYR A 112 -4.74 15.19 18.97
C TYR A 112 -6.23 15.47 19.22
N ASN A 113 -6.58 16.72 19.51
CA ASN A 113 -7.96 17.15 19.75
C ASN A 113 -8.83 16.99 18.49
N LEU A 114 -8.29 17.34 17.32
CA LEU A 114 -8.98 17.14 16.04
C LEU A 114 -9.22 15.64 15.77
N CYS A 115 -8.25 14.77 16.08
CA CYS A 115 -8.44 13.33 16.01
C CYS A 115 -9.54 12.84 16.99
N GLU A 116 -9.59 13.36 18.22
CA GLU A 116 -10.65 13.05 19.18
C GLU A 116 -12.04 13.45 18.65
N GLU A 117 -12.16 14.63 18.07
CA GLU A 117 -13.41 15.14 17.51
C GLU A 117 -13.88 14.30 16.33
N LEU A 118 -12.98 13.99 15.39
CA LEU A 118 -13.28 13.12 14.24
C LEU A 118 -13.74 11.72 14.70
N LYS A 119 -13.11 11.15 15.73
CA LYS A 119 -13.53 9.88 16.33
C LYS A 119 -14.93 9.96 16.94
N LYS A 120 -15.25 11.03 17.68
CA LYS A 120 -16.59 11.27 18.25
C LYS A 120 -17.67 11.40 17.17
N GLU A 121 -17.32 11.89 15.99
CA GLU A 121 -18.19 11.93 14.80
C GLU A 121 -18.31 10.58 14.07
N ASN A 122 -17.79 9.48 14.64
CA ASN A 122 -17.73 8.15 14.03
C ASN A 122 -16.95 8.14 12.70
N LYS A 123 -15.81 8.82 12.65
CA LYS A 123 -14.81 8.68 11.59
C LYS A 123 -13.64 7.85 12.10
N ILE A 124 -13.18 6.93 11.27
CA ILE A 124 -12.06 6.05 11.59
C ILE A 124 -10.78 6.74 11.13
N LEU A 125 -9.81 6.87 12.02
CA LEU A 125 -8.51 7.45 11.71
C LEU A 125 -7.48 6.33 11.65
N VAL A 126 -6.72 6.24 10.56
CA VAL A 126 -5.66 5.24 10.39
C VAL A 126 -4.39 5.97 10.01
N ALA A 127 -3.28 5.73 10.73
CA ALA A 127 -2.03 6.42 10.47
C ALA A 127 -0.80 5.52 10.51
N ALA A 128 0.18 5.85 9.68
CA ALA A 128 1.47 5.18 9.64
C ALA A 128 2.35 5.58 10.83
N ASP A 129 2.96 4.59 11.47
CA ASP A 129 4.10 4.82 12.35
C ASP A 129 5.33 5.28 11.56
N SER A 130 6.34 5.82 12.25
CA SER A 130 7.58 6.27 11.64
C SER A 130 8.37 5.12 11.00
N ASN A 131 8.85 5.33 9.77
CA ASN A 131 9.80 4.42 9.12
C ASN A 131 11.22 4.50 9.72
N ILE A 132 11.48 5.48 10.60
CA ILE A 132 12.77 5.64 11.28
C ILE A 132 12.76 4.78 12.54
N LYS A 133 13.71 3.85 12.62
CA LYS A 133 13.91 2.95 13.76
C LYS A 133 13.97 3.72 15.08
N ASN A 134 13.27 3.22 16.10
CA ASN A 134 13.20 3.79 17.45
C ASN A 134 12.63 5.23 17.52
N LYS A 135 11.97 5.71 16.46
CA LYS A 135 11.21 6.97 16.50
C LYS A 135 9.73 6.66 16.39
N LYS A 136 8.93 7.41 17.12
CA LYS A 136 7.47 7.36 17.09
C LYS A 136 6.95 8.22 15.94
N GLY A 137 5.86 7.77 15.30
CA GLY A 137 5.13 8.55 14.31
C GLY A 137 3.81 9.09 14.85
N PHE A 138 3.59 10.41 14.70
CA PHE A 138 2.29 11.02 14.94
C PHE A 138 1.51 11.19 13.62
N PRO A 139 0.19 10.94 13.61
CA PRO A 139 -0.69 10.69 14.76
C PRO A 139 -0.84 9.20 15.14
N ALA A 140 -0.06 8.29 14.57
CA ALA A 140 -0.21 6.84 14.80
C ALA A 140 -0.10 6.40 16.27
N CYS A 141 0.68 7.11 17.10
CA CYS A 141 0.77 6.81 18.53
C CYS A 141 -0.42 7.30 19.38
N PHE A 142 -1.39 8.00 18.79
CA PHE A 142 -2.55 8.45 19.55
C PHE A 142 -3.54 7.30 19.79
N ASN A 143 -4.09 7.20 21.01
CA ASN A 143 -5.08 6.17 21.39
C ASN A 143 -6.45 6.30 20.68
N ASN A 144 -6.62 7.35 19.88
CA ASN A 144 -7.81 7.66 19.10
C ASN A 144 -7.62 7.46 17.60
N VAL A 145 -6.44 6.96 17.21
CA VAL A 145 -6.06 6.62 15.86
C VAL A 145 -5.67 5.14 15.86
N TYR A 146 -6.05 4.41 14.81
CA TYR A 146 -5.49 3.10 14.54
C TYR A 146 -4.07 3.29 14.00
N GLY A 147 -3.09 3.21 14.89
CA GLY A 147 -1.68 3.25 14.56
C GLY A 147 -1.25 1.97 13.87
N VAL A 148 -0.57 2.10 12.72
CA VAL A 148 -0.16 0.98 11.88
C VAL A 148 1.35 0.92 11.72
N GLN A 149 1.93 -0.25 11.95
CA GLN A 149 3.32 -0.56 11.65
C GLN A 149 3.40 -1.80 10.75
N GLY A 150 4.19 -1.68 9.68
CA GLY A 150 4.49 -2.78 8.78
C GLY A 150 5.56 -3.70 9.37
N LYS A 151 5.30 -5.00 9.40
CA LYS A 151 6.25 -6.02 9.89
C LYS A 151 6.10 -7.30 9.07
N GLU A 152 7.14 -8.12 9.05
CA GLU A 152 6.99 -9.53 8.65
C GLU A 152 6.27 -10.27 9.79
N LEU A 153 5.08 -10.79 9.48
CA LEU A 153 4.26 -11.55 10.41
C LEU A 153 4.46 -13.05 10.20
N GLU A 154 4.00 -13.86 11.16
CA GLU A 154 3.97 -15.31 11.00
C GLU A 154 3.23 -15.73 9.73
N TYR A 155 3.64 -16.87 9.18
CA TYR A 155 3.09 -17.38 7.92
C TYR A 155 1.55 -17.45 7.96
N GLY A 156 0.92 -16.86 6.94
CA GLY A 156 -0.54 -16.78 6.81
C GLY A 156 -1.22 -15.64 7.56
N LYS A 157 -0.52 -14.91 8.45
CA LYS A 157 -1.07 -13.73 9.11
C LYS A 157 -0.99 -12.48 8.21
N ILE A 158 -2.11 -11.78 8.10
CA ILE A 158 -2.22 -10.53 7.32
C ILE A 158 -2.04 -9.31 8.23
N PHE A 159 -2.63 -9.32 9.40
CA PHE A 159 -2.47 -8.30 10.42
C PHE A 159 -2.65 -8.89 11.83
N GLU A 160 -2.13 -8.19 12.82
CA GLU A 160 -2.40 -8.40 14.24
C GLU A 160 -2.93 -7.11 14.86
N TYR A 161 -3.85 -7.23 15.82
CA TYR A 161 -4.46 -6.10 16.49
C TYR A 161 -4.43 -6.28 18.01
N ASP A 162 -3.97 -5.24 18.71
CA ASP A 162 -3.89 -5.19 20.16
C ASP A 162 -4.08 -3.76 20.69
N MET A 163 -5.26 -3.50 21.27
CA MET A 163 -5.62 -2.22 21.88
C MET A 163 -4.75 -1.82 23.07
N SER A 164 -4.02 -2.76 23.69
CA SER A 164 -3.13 -2.45 24.81
C SER A 164 -1.80 -1.84 24.37
N LYS A 165 -1.51 -1.84 23.06
CA LYS A 165 -0.28 -1.28 22.49
C LYS A 165 -0.49 0.15 22.03
N GLU A 166 0.59 0.94 22.07
CA GLU A 166 0.60 2.31 21.55
C GLU A 166 0.40 2.34 20.03
N ILE A 167 1.04 1.41 19.30
CA ILE A 167 0.74 1.11 17.90
C ILE A 167 -0.07 -0.18 17.88
N GLN A 168 -1.37 -0.07 17.61
CA GLN A 168 -2.32 -1.16 17.82
C GLN A 168 -2.31 -2.19 16.70
N CYS A 169 -1.91 -1.80 15.49
CA CYS A 169 -2.06 -2.60 14.28
C CYS A 169 -0.69 -2.97 13.69
N LEU A 170 -0.34 -4.25 13.71
CA LEU A 170 0.79 -4.77 12.95
C LEU A 170 0.28 -5.35 11.64
N VAL A 171 0.88 -4.99 10.51
CA VAL A 171 0.40 -5.42 9.18
C VAL A 171 1.53 -6.08 8.42
N ASN A 172 1.20 -7.21 7.78
CA ASN A 172 2.16 -7.94 6.95
C ASN A 172 2.61 -7.09 5.76
N ASN A 173 3.87 -6.70 5.79
CA ASN A 173 4.47 -5.71 4.90
C ASN A 173 5.36 -6.33 3.81
N ILE A 174 4.91 -7.47 3.26
CA ILE A 174 5.50 -8.05 2.06
C ILE A 174 5.35 -7.02 0.92
N PRO A 175 6.45 -6.62 0.26
CA PRO A 175 6.40 -5.79 -0.93
C PRO A 175 5.54 -6.39 -2.02
N MET A 176 4.54 -5.63 -2.43
CA MET A 176 3.67 -5.91 -3.55
C MET A 176 3.71 -4.74 -4.51
N MET A 177 3.52 -5.03 -5.79
CA MET A 177 3.32 -3.99 -6.78
C MET A 177 2.11 -3.14 -6.41
N CYS A 178 2.23 -1.86 -6.74
CA CYS A 178 1.21 -0.84 -6.58
C CYS A 178 1.27 0.10 -7.79
N ALA A 179 0.19 0.85 -8.03
CA ALA A 179 0.17 1.81 -9.10
C ALA A 179 1.20 2.94 -8.88
N ASP A 180 1.70 3.48 -9.97
CA ASP A 180 2.55 4.66 -10.06
C ASP A 180 1.93 5.63 -11.09
N LEU A 181 2.51 6.82 -11.19
CA LEU A 181 2.11 7.83 -12.16
C LEU A 181 2.19 7.33 -13.61
N TYR A 182 1.30 7.88 -14.43
CA TYR A 182 1.22 7.67 -15.88
C TYR A 182 0.92 6.21 -16.26
N ASP A 183 -0.01 5.60 -15.52
CA ASP A 183 -0.44 4.21 -15.72
C ASP A 183 0.71 3.19 -15.66
N ARG A 184 1.64 3.45 -14.75
CA ARG A 184 2.77 2.55 -14.46
C ARG A 184 2.55 1.86 -13.14
N PHE A 185 3.45 0.94 -12.81
CA PHE A 185 3.49 0.26 -11.53
C PHE A 185 4.86 0.41 -10.90
N GLN A 186 4.92 0.17 -9.60
CA GLN A 186 6.17 0.19 -8.83
C GLN A 186 6.13 -0.83 -7.69
N LEU A 187 7.28 -1.41 -7.40
CA LEU A 187 7.48 -2.27 -6.24
C LEU A 187 8.19 -1.45 -5.17
N LEU A 188 7.46 -1.09 -4.11
CA LEU A 188 8.05 -0.32 -3.02
C LEU A 188 8.70 -1.24 -2.00
N GLN A 189 9.81 -0.78 -1.41
CA GLN A 189 10.38 -1.42 -0.23
C GLN A 189 9.37 -1.42 0.93
N PRO A 190 9.48 -2.35 1.89
CA PRO A 190 8.62 -2.35 3.08
C PRO A 190 8.62 -0.98 3.75
N ASN A 191 7.44 -0.38 3.87
CA ASN A 191 7.25 0.90 4.54
C ASN A 191 5.88 0.94 5.24
N ASN A 192 5.75 1.79 6.26
CA ASN A 192 4.52 1.90 7.05
C ASN A 192 3.39 2.57 6.26
N SER A 193 3.69 3.38 5.25
CA SER A 193 2.68 4.06 4.44
C SER A 193 1.81 3.08 3.64
N ILE A 194 2.44 2.08 3.01
CA ILE A 194 1.76 1.00 2.28
C ILE A 194 1.08 0.03 3.25
N ALA A 195 1.68 -0.24 4.41
CA ALA A 195 1.03 -1.03 5.46
C ALA A 195 -0.26 -0.36 5.97
N THR A 196 -0.25 0.96 6.16
CA THR A 196 -1.42 1.78 6.53
C THR A 196 -2.50 1.73 5.47
N ALA A 197 -2.15 1.93 4.20
CA ALA A 197 -3.09 1.81 3.09
C ALA A 197 -3.73 0.41 3.02
N LYS A 198 -2.93 -0.64 3.21
CA LYS A 198 -3.41 -2.04 3.25
C LYS A 198 -4.38 -2.26 4.40
N PHE A 199 -4.06 -1.77 5.60
CA PHE A 199 -4.96 -1.88 6.75
C PHE A 199 -6.26 -1.11 6.56
N THR A 200 -6.19 0.10 6.00
CA THR A 200 -7.37 0.87 5.61
C THR A 200 -8.27 0.08 4.65
N GLY A 201 -7.69 -0.55 3.64
CA GLY A 201 -8.45 -1.41 2.72
C GLY A 201 -9.07 -2.64 3.40
N ILE A 202 -8.32 -3.30 4.31
CA ILE A 202 -8.85 -4.39 5.14
C ILE A 202 -10.04 -3.92 6.00
N LEU A 203 -9.95 -2.74 6.61
CA LEU A 203 -11.07 -2.16 7.37
C LEU A 203 -12.27 -1.90 6.48
N CYS A 204 -12.07 -1.35 5.29
CA CYS A 204 -13.15 -1.13 4.32
C CYS A 204 -13.85 -2.45 3.98
N ASP A 205 -13.09 -3.51 3.71
CA ASP A 205 -13.61 -4.83 3.40
C ASP A 205 -14.40 -5.44 4.57
N ILE A 206 -13.89 -5.33 5.81
CA ILE A 206 -14.59 -5.78 7.01
C ILE A 206 -15.89 -5.01 7.20
N ILE A 207 -15.86 -3.67 7.12
CA ILE A 207 -17.04 -2.83 7.30
C ILE A 207 -18.08 -3.14 6.23
N TYR A 208 -17.66 -3.24 4.98
CA TYR A 208 -18.53 -3.56 3.86
C TYR A 208 -19.15 -4.93 4.07
N HIS A 209 -18.40 -6.03 4.09
CA HIS A 209 -18.96 -7.39 4.11
C HIS A 209 -19.78 -7.72 5.37
N ASN A 210 -19.49 -7.08 6.51
CA ASN A 210 -20.28 -7.25 7.73
C ASN A 210 -21.44 -6.23 7.84
N ASN A 211 -21.63 -5.39 6.82
CA ASN A 211 -22.69 -4.37 6.73
C ASN A 211 -22.73 -3.44 7.96
N ILE A 212 -21.55 -3.10 8.50
CA ILE A 212 -21.42 -2.29 9.71
C ILE A 212 -21.86 -0.86 9.38
N LYS A 213 -22.80 -0.32 10.14
CA LYS A 213 -23.25 1.06 9.98
C LYS A 213 -22.32 2.01 10.70
N ARG A 214 -22.19 3.25 10.22
CA ARG A 214 -21.31 4.27 10.81
C ARG A 214 -21.49 4.45 12.32
N LYS A 215 -22.75 4.47 12.78
CA LYS A 215 -23.09 4.56 14.22
C LYS A 215 -22.55 3.40 15.08
N ASP A 216 -22.16 2.30 14.44
CA ASP A 216 -21.65 1.09 15.07
C ASP A 216 -20.13 0.94 14.90
N TYR A 217 -19.42 1.92 14.33
CA TYR A 217 -17.96 1.87 14.18
C TYR A 217 -17.21 1.75 15.51
N GLY A 218 -17.82 2.16 16.63
CA GLY A 218 -17.28 1.92 17.97
C GLY A 218 -17.08 0.44 18.33
N LYS A 219 -17.71 -0.50 17.60
CA LYS A 219 -17.57 -1.96 17.78
C LYS A 219 -16.43 -2.57 16.96
N ILE A 220 -15.78 -1.80 16.07
CA ILE A 220 -14.70 -2.29 15.22
C ILE A 220 -13.55 -2.89 16.02
N PRO A 221 -13.09 -2.32 17.15
CA PRO A 221 -12.05 -2.95 17.98
C PRO A 221 -12.37 -4.39 18.37
N ASP A 222 -13.62 -4.66 18.78
CA ASP A 222 -14.05 -6.01 19.17
C ASP A 222 -14.05 -6.95 17.97
N ILE A 223 -14.49 -6.47 16.81
CA ILE A 223 -14.47 -7.22 15.55
C ILE A 223 -13.03 -7.56 15.16
N LEU A 224 -12.11 -6.59 15.18
CA LEU A 224 -10.70 -6.83 14.86
C LEU A 224 -10.06 -7.87 15.78
N CYS A 225 -10.41 -7.87 17.07
CA CYS A 225 -9.98 -8.90 18.03
C CYS A 225 -10.46 -10.31 17.63
N LEU A 226 -11.66 -10.44 17.07
CA LEU A 226 -12.21 -11.72 16.58
C LEU A 226 -11.57 -12.17 15.27
N TYR A 227 -11.13 -11.24 14.41
CA TYR A 227 -10.50 -11.54 13.11
C TYR A 227 -9.08 -12.11 13.21
N LYS A 228 -8.50 -12.25 14.42
CA LYS A 228 -7.18 -12.85 14.69
C LYS A 228 -6.96 -14.26 14.10
N THR A 229 -8.01 -14.94 13.62
CA THR A 229 -7.96 -16.38 13.29
C THR A 229 -8.49 -16.77 11.90
N LYS A 230 -9.12 -15.88 11.11
CA LYS A 230 -10.09 -16.33 10.07
C LYS A 230 -9.86 -15.93 8.60
N ARG A 231 -8.73 -15.39 8.18
CA ARG A 231 -8.50 -15.07 6.75
C ARG A 231 -7.35 -15.87 6.14
N ASN A 232 -7.63 -17.13 5.81
CA ASN A 232 -6.65 -18.08 5.27
C ASN A 232 -6.78 -18.38 3.76
N GLU A 233 -7.70 -17.73 3.03
CA GLU A 233 -8.11 -18.28 1.71
C GLU A 233 -8.02 -17.34 0.50
N LYS A 234 -7.73 -16.03 0.63
CA LYS A 234 -7.70 -15.14 -0.54
C LYS A 234 -6.50 -14.22 -0.72
N VAL A 235 -5.59 -14.14 0.26
CA VAL A 235 -4.25 -13.62 -0.07
C VAL A 235 -3.60 -14.73 -0.87
N LYS A 236 -3.24 -14.48 -2.14
CA LYS A 236 -2.32 -15.34 -2.91
C LYS A 236 -1.25 -15.76 -1.92
N ARG A 237 -1.32 -17.02 -1.48
CA ARG A 237 -0.40 -17.56 -0.48
C ARG A 237 0.95 -17.47 -1.12
N TYR A 238 1.69 -16.40 -0.84
CA TYR A 238 3.11 -16.36 -1.13
C TYR A 238 3.74 -17.26 -0.09
N GLN A 239 3.56 -18.57 -0.29
CA GLN A 239 4.58 -19.53 0.09
C GLN A 239 5.88 -18.91 -0.42
N VAL A 240 6.82 -18.68 0.49
CA VAL A 240 8.22 -18.76 0.09
C VAL A 240 8.31 -20.14 -0.54
N CYS A 241 8.20 -20.18 -1.86
CA CYS A 241 8.07 -21.42 -2.58
C CYS A 241 9.44 -22.06 -2.42
N ASN A 242 9.57 -23.11 -1.62
CA ASN A 242 10.79 -23.93 -1.65
C ASN A 242 10.93 -24.60 -3.03
N GLU A 243 9.91 -24.50 -3.88
CA GLU A 243 9.92 -24.90 -5.28
C GLU A 243 10.03 -23.68 -6.20
N TRP A 244 11.23 -23.13 -6.39
CA TRP A 244 11.55 -22.29 -7.55
C TRP A 244 12.23 -23.09 -8.67
N TYR A 245 12.43 -24.39 -8.46
CA TYR A 245 13.04 -25.25 -9.46
C TYR A 245 12.21 -25.25 -10.74
N VAL A 246 12.91 -24.97 -11.84
CA VAL A 246 12.43 -25.09 -13.21
C VAL A 246 13.60 -25.73 -13.97
N SER A 247 13.36 -26.83 -14.69
CA SER A 247 14.40 -27.52 -15.44
C SER A 247 15.06 -26.59 -16.46
N ASN A 248 16.37 -26.74 -16.66
CA ASN A 248 17.10 -26.00 -17.70
C ASN A 248 16.51 -26.23 -19.09
N ASP A 249 15.77 -27.31 -19.34
CA ASP A 249 15.11 -27.57 -20.63
C ASP A 249 13.79 -26.83 -20.83
N ASN A 250 13.31 -26.09 -19.81
CA ASN A 250 12.13 -25.26 -19.93
C ASN A 250 12.40 -24.09 -20.91
N ALA A 251 11.62 -24.05 -22.00
CA ALA A 251 11.78 -23.06 -23.06
C ALA A 251 11.55 -21.62 -22.57
N LEU A 252 10.61 -21.40 -21.65
CA LEU A 252 10.32 -20.08 -21.10
C LEU A 252 11.45 -19.60 -20.20
N LEU A 253 11.99 -20.46 -19.34
CA LEU A 253 13.16 -20.16 -18.50
C LEU A 253 14.35 -19.71 -19.36
N ARG A 254 14.69 -20.48 -20.40
CA ARG A 254 15.78 -20.15 -21.33
C ARG A 254 15.53 -18.81 -22.02
N LYS A 255 14.32 -18.58 -22.52
CA LYS A 255 13.95 -17.31 -23.16
C LYS A 255 14.06 -16.12 -22.21
N ILE A 256 13.58 -16.24 -20.96
CA ILE A 256 13.71 -15.19 -19.95
C ILE A 256 15.19 -14.92 -19.63
N TYR A 257 15.99 -15.97 -19.46
CA TYR A 257 17.44 -15.85 -19.25
C TYR A 257 18.11 -15.10 -20.41
N GLU A 258 17.85 -15.50 -21.66
CA GLU A 258 18.38 -14.84 -22.86
C GLU A 258 18.01 -13.36 -22.91
N LEU A 259 16.77 -13.00 -22.55
CA LEU A 259 16.31 -11.62 -22.51
C LEU A 259 16.96 -10.76 -21.42
N LEU A 260 17.42 -11.37 -20.31
CA LEU A 260 17.93 -10.65 -19.14
C LEU A 260 19.45 -10.67 -18.99
N HIS A 261 20.15 -11.74 -19.40
CA HIS A 261 21.58 -11.92 -19.11
C HIS A 261 22.49 -10.82 -19.68
N THR A 262 22.06 -10.15 -20.76
CA THR A 262 22.77 -9.00 -21.33
C THR A 262 22.41 -7.66 -20.67
N LYS A 263 21.34 -7.61 -19.87
CA LYS A 263 20.77 -6.38 -19.30
C LYS A 263 21.01 -6.25 -17.80
N VAL A 264 21.21 -7.35 -17.10
CA VAL A 264 21.49 -7.39 -15.66
C VAL A 264 22.67 -8.30 -15.40
N ASN A 265 23.55 -7.90 -14.49
CA ASN A 265 24.65 -8.75 -14.06
C ASN A 265 24.08 -9.88 -13.21
N LEU A 266 24.05 -11.10 -13.74
CA LEU A 266 23.39 -12.23 -13.10
C LEU A 266 24.40 -12.99 -12.23
N TYR A 267 24.22 -12.94 -10.91
CA TYR A 267 25.01 -13.75 -9.98
C TYR A 267 24.61 -15.22 -10.12
N LYS A 268 25.58 -16.10 -10.39
CA LYS A 268 25.38 -17.53 -10.65
C LYS A 268 25.78 -18.35 -9.42
N PRO A 269 24.84 -18.77 -8.56
CA PRO A 269 25.16 -19.58 -7.39
C PRO A 269 25.35 -21.07 -7.72
N SER A 270 24.80 -21.55 -8.85
CA SER A 270 24.86 -22.95 -9.30
C SER A 270 24.82 -23.03 -10.83
N ASP A 271 24.97 -24.22 -11.41
CA ASP A 271 24.81 -24.44 -12.86
C ASP A 271 23.35 -24.44 -13.36
N LEU A 272 22.38 -24.32 -12.46
CA LEU A 272 20.96 -24.26 -12.81
C LEU A 272 20.55 -22.82 -13.16
N LEU A 273 19.90 -22.65 -14.31
CA LEU A 273 19.40 -21.34 -14.76
C LEU A 273 18.35 -20.77 -13.78
N CYS A 274 17.55 -21.63 -13.14
CA CYS A 274 16.50 -21.19 -12.22
C CYS A 274 17.03 -20.57 -10.92
N ASP A 275 18.29 -20.82 -10.55
CA ASP A 275 18.87 -20.37 -9.29
C ASP A 275 19.50 -18.98 -9.37
N PHE A 276 19.61 -18.40 -10.57
CA PHE A 276 20.11 -17.04 -10.73
C PHE A 276 19.28 -16.05 -9.92
N GLU A 277 19.94 -15.39 -8.98
CA GLU A 277 19.31 -14.46 -8.06
C GLU A 277 19.04 -13.11 -8.73
N LEU A 278 17.82 -12.60 -8.54
CA LEU A 278 17.33 -11.34 -9.10
C LEU A 278 17.12 -10.29 -8.00
N LEU A 279 15.95 -10.29 -7.33
CA LEU A 279 15.61 -9.35 -6.25
C LEU A 279 16.02 -9.92 -4.87
N SER A 280 17.32 -10.09 -4.67
CA SER A 280 17.93 -10.61 -3.44
C SER A 280 19.07 -9.71 -2.95
N SER A 281 19.75 -10.11 -1.85
CA SER A 281 20.95 -9.42 -1.37
C SER A 281 22.15 -9.56 -2.32
N ARG A 282 22.20 -10.59 -3.15
CA ARG A 282 23.28 -10.84 -4.12
C ARG A 282 22.88 -10.53 -5.56
N GLY A 283 21.59 -10.45 -5.83
CA GLY A 283 21.06 -10.16 -7.15
C GLY A 283 21.14 -8.68 -7.53
N SER A 284 21.14 -8.45 -8.84
CA SER A 284 21.30 -7.12 -9.43
C SER A 284 19.99 -6.37 -9.61
N VAL A 285 18.84 -7.05 -9.55
CA VAL A 285 17.53 -6.40 -9.65
C VAL A 285 17.22 -5.66 -8.36
N LYS A 286 16.89 -4.39 -8.48
CA LYS A 286 16.43 -3.53 -7.37
C LYS A 286 14.93 -3.27 -7.48
N PHE A 287 14.34 -2.79 -6.39
CA PHE A 287 12.90 -2.56 -6.25
C PHE A 287 12.34 -1.61 -7.34
N ASP A 288 13.06 -0.54 -7.63
CA ASP A 288 12.75 0.46 -8.66
C ASP A 288 12.88 -0.07 -10.10
N MET A 289 13.67 -1.14 -10.31
CA MET A 289 13.82 -1.79 -11.62
C MET A 289 12.71 -2.80 -11.91
N ALA A 290 11.97 -3.25 -10.90
CA ALA A 290 11.06 -4.40 -11.01
C ALA A 290 9.99 -4.21 -12.09
N TYR A 291 9.36 -3.03 -12.15
CA TYR A 291 8.33 -2.76 -13.16
C TYR A 291 8.91 -2.73 -14.58
N GLN A 292 10.06 -2.08 -14.78
CA GLN A 292 10.69 -1.98 -16.10
C GLN A 292 11.06 -3.36 -16.64
N ILE A 293 11.59 -4.24 -15.79
CA ILE A 293 11.91 -5.62 -16.15
C ILE A 293 10.65 -6.40 -16.52
N LEU A 294 9.61 -6.33 -15.69
CA LEU A 294 8.37 -7.07 -15.93
C LEU A 294 7.64 -6.58 -17.18
N SER A 295 7.58 -5.27 -17.40
CA SER A 295 7.00 -4.66 -18.60
C SER A 295 7.76 -5.04 -19.86
N TYR A 296 9.09 -5.01 -19.82
CA TYR A 296 9.93 -5.46 -20.93
C TYR A 296 9.67 -6.94 -21.26
N LEU A 297 9.68 -7.82 -20.26
CA LEU A 297 9.44 -9.25 -20.46
C LEU A 297 8.02 -9.53 -20.96
N SER A 298 7.00 -8.89 -20.39
CA SER A 298 5.60 -8.99 -20.84
C SER A 298 5.48 -8.68 -22.33
N LEU A 299 6.13 -7.62 -22.80
CA LEU A 299 6.16 -7.23 -24.21
C LEU A 299 6.91 -8.24 -25.09
N GLN A 300 8.12 -8.66 -24.70
CA GLN A 300 8.94 -9.58 -25.51
C GLN A 300 8.40 -11.01 -25.54
N LEU A 301 7.68 -11.41 -24.49
CA LEU A 301 7.05 -12.73 -24.39
C LEU A 301 5.63 -12.74 -24.96
N ASN A 302 5.03 -11.56 -25.21
CA ASN A 302 3.62 -11.40 -25.56
C ASN A 302 2.69 -12.05 -24.52
N ILE A 303 2.96 -11.80 -23.23
CA ILE A 303 2.17 -12.31 -22.10
C ILE A 303 1.66 -11.12 -21.29
N GLN A 304 0.34 -10.96 -21.22
CA GLN A 304 -0.29 -9.95 -20.38
C GLN A 304 -0.29 -10.40 -18.92
N ILE A 305 0.19 -9.53 -18.02
CA ILE A 305 0.28 -9.82 -16.58
C ILE A 305 -0.54 -8.80 -15.80
N ASP A 306 -1.19 -9.27 -14.74
CA ASP A 306 -1.77 -8.38 -13.72
C ASP A 306 -0.67 -8.00 -12.72
N TYR A 307 -0.17 -6.77 -12.84
CA TYR A 307 0.87 -6.26 -11.97
C TYR A 307 0.43 -6.19 -10.51
N MET A 308 -0.84 -5.89 -10.22
CA MET A 308 -1.32 -5.73 -8.83
C MET A 308 -1.32 -7.03 -8.05
N GLU A 309 -1.24 -8.15 -8.76
CA GLU A 309 -1.09 -9.47 -8.16
C GLU A 309 0.37 -9.94 -8.05
N ILE A 310 1.38 -9.09 -8.28
CA ILE A 310 2.80 -9.47 -8.20
C ILE A 310 3.42 -9.00 -6.88
N SER A 311 4.23 -9.85 -6.26
CA SER A 311 5.02 -9.56 -5.06
C SER A 311 6.52 -9.67 -5.30
N ARG A 312 7.33 -9.27 -4.31
CA ARG A 312 8.78 -9.53 -4.35
C ARG A 312 9.14 -11.01 -4.49
N TYR A 313 8.29 -11.93 -4.03
CA TYR A 313 8.59 -13.36 -4.04
C TYR A 313 8.58 -13.93 -5.45
N ASP A 314 7.84 -13.31 -6.37
CA ASP A 314 7.85 -13.67 -7.78
C ASP A 314 9.16 -13.28 -8.48
N LEU A 315 9.95 -12.39 -7.87
CA LEU A 315 11.13 -11.76 -8.45
C LEU A 315 12.44 -12.19 -7.77
N ILE A 316 12.44 -13.20 -6.91
CA ILE A 316 13.65 -13.59 -6.15
C ILE A 316 14.70 -14.22 -7.06
N THR A 317 14.30 -15.16 -7.93
CA THR A 317 15.18 -15.85 -8.86
C THR A 317 14.58 -15.91 -10.27
N LEU A 318 15.37 -16.31 -11.27
CA LEU A 318 14.83 -16.64 -12.58
C LEU A 318 13.77 -17.75 -12.52
N GLY A 319 13.92 -18.70 -11.60
CA GLY A 319 12.93 -19.75 -11.35
C GLY A 319 11.58 -19.20 -10.87
N THR A 320 11.58 -18.33 -9.85
CA THR A 320 10.33 -17.71 -9.36
C THR A 320 9.68 -16.83 -10.43
N LEU A 321 10.50 -16.09 -11.18
CA LEU A 321 10.04 -15.22 -12.26
C LEU A 321 9.40 -16.03 -13.40
N THR A 322 10.03 -17.14 -13.77
CA THR A 322 9.52 -18.04 -14.81
C THR A 322 8.17 -18.61 -14.38
N LYS A 323 8.08 -19.18 -13.16
CA LYS A 323 6.81 -19.69 -12.63
C LYS A 323 5.72 -18.62 -12.56
N MET A 324 6.09 -17.36 -12.29
CA MET A 324 5.15 -16.25 -12.34
C MET A 324 4.57 -16.09 -13.75
N PHE A 325 5.41 -16.01 -14.79
CA PHE A 325 4.95 -15.88 -16.17
C PHE A 325 4.18 -17.13 -16.66
N GLU A 326 4.53 -18.34 -16.22
CA GLU A 326 3.79 -19.57 -16.54
C GLU A 326 2.33 -19.53 -16.06
N ARG A 327 2.02 -18.77 -14.99
CA ARG A 327 0.63 -18.59 -14.53
C ARG A 327 -0.21 -17.74 -15.49
N TYR A 328 0.42 -16.86 -16.26
CA TYR A 328 -0.23 -15.94 -17.20
C TYR A 328 -0.15 -16.39 -18.67
N ALA A 329 0.74 -17.34 -18.99
CA ALA A 329 0.89 -17.89 -20.33
C ALA A 329 -0.18 -18.94 -20.72
N ARG A 330 -1.20 -19.16 -19.86
CA ARG A 330 -2.22 -20.20 -20.01
C ARG A 330 -3.43 -19.73 -20.78
#